data_AF-A0AAE9WAU0-F1
#
_entry.id   AF-A0AAE9WAU0-F1
#
_cell.length_a   1.000
_cell.length_b   1.000
_cell.length_c   1.000
_cell.angle_alpha   90.00
_cell.angle_beta   90.00
_cell.angle_gamma   90.00
#
_symmetry.space_group_name_H-M   'P 1'
#
loop_
_entity.id
_entity.type
_entity.pdbx_description
1 polymer ?
#
loop_
_entity_poly.entity_id
_entity_poly.type
_entity_poly.pdbx_seq_one_letter_code
_entity_poly.pdbx_strand_id
1 'polypeptide(L)'
;MCGNGIVEGDEECDCGDDCSQNPCCDGKSCKYATGAVCDDSKDSCCKDCQLSRAGTVCRKAFGSCDKSEFCTGKTAECPKDEHWEDGRYCSLPNRNGYCASGKCTSPSEQCRELTNFSISACQPGSCKVSCMNENGVCYSSSINYLDGTRCAEGLCYNGNCVPVEETSAATWRKQPSLFCASATMLISLALIAWFFW
;
A
#
# COMPACT_ATOMS: atom_id res chain seq x y z
N MET A 1 26.69 -5.98 17.67
CA MET A 1 27.48 -6.31 18.89
C MET A 1 26.44 -6.79 19.88
N CYS A 2 26.56 -7.99 20.41
CA CYS A 2 25.39 -8.60 21.05
C CYS A 2 25.00 -7.89 22.37
N GLY A 3 23.71 -7.57 22.50
CA GLY A 3 23.10 -7.01 23.71
C GLY A 3 22.82 -5.51 23.63
N ASN A 4 22.93 -4.88 22.46
CA ASN A 4 22.64 -3.46 22.28
C ASN A 4 21.19 -3.18 21.81
N GLY A 5 20.40 -4.24 21.56
CA GLY A 5 19.01 -4.18 21.11
C GLY A 5 18.82 -3.98 19.61
N ILE A 6 19.89 -4.04 18.81
CA ILE A 6 19.89 -3.86 17.36
C ILE A 6 20.48 -5.11 16.72
N VAL A 7 19.75 -5.74 15.80
CA VAL A 7 20.26 -6.91 15.06
C VAL A 7 21.28 -6.48 14.03
N GLU A 8 22.54 -6.90 14.18
CA GLU A 8 23.64 -6.53 13.29
C GLU A 8 24.53 -7.72 12.91
N GLY A 9 25.05 -7.71 11.67
CA GLY A 9 26.02 -8.71 11.21
C GLY A 9 25.45 -10.12 11.22
N ASP A 10 25.93 -10.94 12.18
CA ASP A 10 25.63 -12.37 12.27
C ASP A 10 24.51 -12.67 13.28
N GLU A 11 23.96 -11.64 13.94
CA GLU A 11 22.92 -11.75 14.95
C GLU A 11 21.57 -12.12 14.30
N GLU A 12 20.77 -12.96 14.97
CA GLU A 12 19.41 -13.33 14.53
C GLU A 12 18.33 -12.56 15.32
N CYS A 13 18.67 -12.11 16.52
CA CYS A 13 17.83 -11.33 17.40
C CYS A 13 18.72 -10.53 18.35
N ASP A 14 18.19 -9.44 18.92
CA ASP A 14 18.85 -8.73 20.00
C ASP A 14 17.79 -8.07 20.90
N CYS A 15 17.71 -8.57 22.14
CA CYS A 15 16.80 -8.12 23.19
C CYS A 15 17.39 -7.03 24.09
N GLY A 16 18.62 -6.60 23.84
CA GLY A 16 19.38 -5.73 24.72
C GLY A 16 20.01 -6.49 25.89
N ASP A 17 20.41 -5.75 26.92
CA ASP A 17 21.03 -6.31 28.12
C ASP A 17 20.05 -7.13 29.01
N ASP A 18 18.73 -6.95 28.84
CA ASP A 18 17.69 -7.67 29.60
C ASP A 18 16.68 -8.35 28.67
N CYS A 19 16.75 -9.68 28.62
CA CYS A 19 15.89 -10.54 27.81
C CYS A 19 14.77 -11.20 28.61
N SER A 20 14.53 -10.79 29.86
CA SER A 20 13.50 -11.39 30.72
C SER A 20 12.09 -11.30 30.13
N GLN A 21 11.83 -10.32 29.25
CA GLN A 21 10.56 -10.14 28.54
C GLN A 21 10.58 -10.65 27.09
N ASN A 22 11.73 -11.13 26.60
CA ASN A 22 11.89 -11.68 25.26
C ASN A 22 12.46 -13.11 25.34
N PRO A 23 11.60 -14.11 25.61
CA PRO A 23 12.05 -15.51 25.70
C PRO A 23 12.49 -16.09 24.34
N CYS A 24 12.28 -15.37 23.24
CA CYS A 24 12.60 -15.83 21.90
C CYS A 24 14.07 -15.63 21.54
N CYS A 25 14.78 -14.77 22.29
CA CYS A 25 16.16 -14.41 22.03
C CYS A 25 17.07 -14.81 23.19
N ASP A 26 18.20 -15.46 22.89
CA ASP A 26 19.27 -15.63 23.87
C ASP A 26 20.19 -14.41 23.86
N GLY A 27 20.01 -13.52 24.84
CA GLY A 27 20.79 -12.28 24.98
C GLY A 27 22.30 -12.45 25.16
N LYS A 28 22.80 -13.67 25.40
CA LYS A 28 24.25 -13.90 25.44
C LYS A 28 24.84 -14.17 24.07
N SER A 29 24.06 -14.78 23.17
CA SER A 29 24.51 -15.20 21.85
C SER A 29 23.91 -14.40 20.71
N CYS A 30 22.83 -13.64 20.97
CA CYS A 30 22.03 -12.92 19.97
C CYS A 30 21.55 -13.85 18.85
N LYS A 31 21.20 -15.06 19.28
CA LYS A 31 20.62 -16.13 18.47
C LYS A 31 19.24 -16.48 19.01
N TYR A 32 18.40 -17.02 18.15
CA TYR A 32 17.11 -17.51 18.60
C TYR A 32 17.29 -18.55 19.71
N ALA A 33 16.49 -18.41 20.77
CA ALA A 33 16.47 -19.37 21.86
C ALA A 33 16.03 -20.76 21.35
N THR A 34 16.33 -21.82 22.11
CA THR A 34 15.97 -23.19 21.71
C THR A 34 14.47 -23.32 21.38
N GLY A 35 14.18 -23.67 20.12
CA GLY A 35 12.83 -23.84 19.61
C GLY A 35 12.17 -22.57 19.07
N ALA A 36 12.78 -21.39 19.26
CA ALA A 36 12.35 -20.17 18.61
C ALA A 36 12.79 -20.14 17.13
N VAL A 37 11.96 -19.55 16.29
CA VAL A 37 12.24 -19.36 14.85
C VAL A 37 12.08 -17.90 14.41
N CYS A 38 11.68 -17.04 15.34
CA CYS A 38 11.46 -15.61 15.17
C CYS A 38 11.41 -14.93 16.55
N ASP A 39 11.38 -13.60 16.56
CA ASP A 39 11.35 -12.75 17.75
C ASP A 39 10.08 -11.88 17.80
N ASP A 40 9.18 -12.14 18.75
CA ASP A 40 7.92 -11.40 18.95
C ASP A 40 8.08 -9.87 19.05
N SER A 41 9.25 -9.39 19.48
CA SER A 41 9.52 -7.95 19.65
C SER A 41 9.98 -7.25 18.37
N LYS A 42 10.46 -8.01 17.38
CA LYS A 42 11.03 -7.50 16.13
C LYS A 42 10.18 -7.87 14.92
N ASP A 43 9.57 -9.05 14.95
CA ASP A 43 8.92 -9.68 13.82
C ASP A 43 7.39 -9.56 13.92
N SER A 44 6.79 -8.77 13.04
CA SER A 44 5.33 -8.51 13.05
C SER A 44 4.47 -9.74 12.73
N CYS A 45 5.07 -10.82 12.21
CA CYS A 45 4.45 -12.12 12.02
C CYS A 45 5.02 -13.19 12.95
N CYS A 46 5.58 -12.80 14.10
CA CYS A 46 5.96 -13.73 15.15
C CYS A 46 4.97 -13.67 16.32
N LYS A 47 4.65 -14.84 16.86
CA LYS A 47 3.82 -14.97 18.05
C LYS A 47 4.30 -16.16 18.87
N ASP A 48 4.59 -15.92 20.13
CA ASP A 48 5.11 -16.91 21.07
C ASP A 48 6.35 -17.63 20.48
N CYS A 49 7.26 -16.85 19.86
CA CYS A 49 8.49 -17.29 19.21
C CYS A 49 8.30 -18.19 17.99
N GLN A 50 7.08 -18.26 17.45
CA GLN A 50 6.70 -19.05 16.29
C GLN A 50 6.10 -18.18 15.19
N LEU A 51 6.18 -18.66 13.95
CA LEU A 51 5.53 -17.98 12.84
C LEU A 51 4.02 -17.93 13.05
N SER A 52 3.47 -16.73 12.92
CA SER A 52 2.04 -16.49 12.89
C SER A 52 1.38 -17.22 11.73
N ARG A 53 0.17 -17.71 11.93
CA ARG A 53 -0.60 -18.41 10.89
C ARG A 53 -0.82 -17.52 9.65
N ALA A 54 -0.93 -18.18 8.50
CA ALA A 54 -1.31 -17.51 7.26
C ALA A 54 -2.66 -16.80 7.44
N GLY A 55 -2.75 -15.53 7.05
CA GLY A 55 -3.96 -14.72 7.20
C GLY A 55 -4.08 -13.94 8.52
N THR A 56 -3.10 -14.05 9.44
CA THR A 56 -3.03 -13.15 10.60
C THR A 56 -2.68 -11.74 10.12
N VAL A 57 -3.43 -10.72 10.55
CA VAL A 57 -3.12 -9.32 10.20
C VAL A 57 -1.84 -8.90 10.93
N CYS A 58 -0.81 -8.49 10.18
CA CYS A 58 0.44 -7.96 10.74
C CYS A 58 0.55 -6.44 10.60
N ARG A 59 -0.08 -5.85 9.57
CA ARG A 59 -0.27 -4.41 9.45
C ARG A 59 -1.71 -4.13 9.02
N LYS A 60 -2.36 -3.23 9.76
CA LYS A 60 -3.71 -2.78 9.43
C LYS A 60 -3.62 -1.65 8.41
N ALA A 61 -4.57 -1.63 7.48
CA ALA A 61 -4.74 -0.50 6.57
C ALA A 61 -4.87 0.84 7.32
N PHE A 62 -4.08 1.82 6.90
CA PHE A 62 -4.19 3.20 7.31
C PHE A 62 -5.01 4.01 6.31
N GLY A 63 -6.33 4.01 6.51
CA GLY A 63 -7.27 4.74 5.65
C GLY A 63 -7.72 3.95 4.42
N SER A 64 -8.46 4.62 3.53
CA SER A 64 -9.18 3.97 2.42
C SER A 64 -8.32 3.62 1.20
N CYS A 65 -7.12 4.18 1.12
CA CYS A 65 -6.17 3.95 0.03
C CYS A 65 -5.06 2.96 0.38
N ASP A 66 -5.03 2.48 1.61
CA ASP A 66 -4.04 1.54 2.10
C ASP A 66 -4.64 0.13 2.21
N LYS A 67 -3.85 -0.92 2.01
CA LYS A 67 -4.32 -2.31 2.21
C LYS A 67 -3.89 -2.80 3.60
N SER A 68 -4.51 -3.88 4.05
CA SER A 68 -3.99 -4.60 5.22
C SER A 68 -3.10 -5.72 4.72
N GLU A 69 -2.00 -5.97 5.42
CA GLU A 69 -1.08 -7.06 5.13
C GLU A 69 -1.27 -8.18 6.15
N PHE A 70 -1.10 -9.37 5.61
CA PHE A 70 -1.38 -10.60 6.32
C PHE A 70 -0.14 -11.48 6.29
N CYS A 71 0.18 -12.07 7.43
CA CYS A 71 1.23 -13.05 7.55
C CYS A 71 1.03 -14.17 6.54
N THR A 72 2.12 -14.60 5.93
CA THR A 72 2.12 -15.70 4.94
C THR A 72 2.11 -17.07 5.61
N GLY A 73 2.45 -17.13 6.90
CA GLY A 73 2.75 -18.37 7.62
C GLY A 73 4.10 -18.98 7.29
N LYS A 74 4.94 -18.29 6.50
CA LYS A 74 6.23 -18.79 6.01
C LYS A 74 7.42 -17.92 6.42
N THR A 75 7.16 -16.67 6.81
CA THR A 75 8.17 -15.67 7.18
C THR A 75 7.74 -14.97 8.46
N ALA A 76 8.73 -14.54 9.26
CA ALA A 76 8.51 -13.77 10.48
C ALA A 76 8.21 -12.30 10.20
N GLU A 77 8.68 -11.80 9.05
CA GLU A 77 8.39 -10.47 8.55
C GLU A 77 6.97 -10.38 7.98
N CYS A 78 6.32 -9.24 8.22
CA CYS A 78 5.11 -8.88 7.50
C CYS A 78 5.46 -8.63 6.02
N PRO A 79 4.60 -9.03 5.06
CA PRO A 79 4.78 -8.67 3.66
C PRO A 79 4.94 -7.16 3.48
N LYS A 80 5.53 -6.77 2.35
CA LYS A 80 5.70 -5.36 1.99
C LYS A 80 4.36 -4.63 2.02
N ASP A 81 4.39 -3.40 2.53
CA ASP A 81 3.26 -2.47 2.54
C ASP A 81 2.72 -2.28 1.11
N GLU A 82 1.44 -2.58 0.91
CA GLU A 82 0.75 -2.36 -0.35
C GLU A 82 -0.40 -1.37 -0.17
N HIS A 83 -0.59 -0.54 -1.19
CA HIS A 83 -1.72 0.36 -1.27
C HIS A 83 -2.58 0.11 -2.51
N TRP A 84 -3.80 0.67 -2.52
CA TRP A 84 -4.63 0.72 -3.71
C TRP A 84 -3.99 1.60 -4.79
N GLU A 85 -4.34 1.32 -6.04
CA GLU A 85 -3.80 2.02 -7.20
C GLU A 85 -4.08 3.54 -7.15
N ASP A 86 -3.08 4.32 -7.60
CA ASP A 86 -3.22 5.76 -7.71
C ASP A 86 -4.37 6.14 -8.64
N GLY A 87 -5.07 7.23 -8.31
CA GLY A 87 -6.23 7.70 -9.05
C GLY A 87 -7.54 6.97 -8.72
N ARG A 88 -7.51 5.90 -7.93
CA ARG A 88 -8.73 5.27 -7.38
C ARG A 88 -9.48 6.27 -6.50
N TYR A 89 -10.79 6.36 -6.69
CA TYR A 89 -11.63 7.22 -5.86
C TYR A 89 -11.62 6.78 -4.39
N CYS A 90 -11.58 7.77 -3.49
CA CYS A 90 -11.65 7.54 -2.06
C CYS A 90 -12.36 8.70 -1.36
N SER A 91 -12.87 8.46 -0.15
CA SER A 91 -13.60 9.46 0.62
C SER A 91 -12.74 10.01 1.77
N LEU A 92 -12.77 11.32 1.94
CA LEU A 92 -12.27 12.07 3.09
C LEU A 92 -13.45 12.54 3.97
N PRO A 93 -13.23 12.95 5.23
CA PRO A 93 -14.28 13.57 6.03
C PRO A 93 -14.89 14.78 5.30
N ASN A 94 -16.17 14.66 4.91
CA ASN A 94 -16.94 15.68 4.17
C ASN A 94 -16.37 16.09 2.80
N ARG A 95 -15.46 15.30 2.21
CA ARG A 95 -14.81 15.61 0.93
C ARG A 95 -14.53 14.34 0.15
N ASN A 96 -14.27 14.51 -1.14
CA ASN A 96 -13.83 13.42 -2.01
C ASN A 96 -12.35 13.60 -2.32
N GLY A 97 -11.67 12.48 -2.56
CA GLY A 97 -10.26 12.45 -2.92
C GLY A 97 -9.99 11.30 -3.87
N TYR A 98 -8.70 11.13 -4.16
CA TYR A 98 -8.18 10.00 -4.91
C TYR A 98 -6.94 9.46 -4.22
N CYS A 99 -6.70 8.16 -4.36
CA CYS A 99 -5.50 7.54 -3.86
C CYS A 99 -4.28 8.10 -4.58
N ALA A 100 -3.29 8.50 -3.79
CA ALA A 100 -1.97 8.91 -4.26
C ALA A 100 -0.96 8.36 -3.26
N SER A 101 -0.09 7.44 -3.69
CA SER A 101 0.93 6.79 -2.85
C SER A 101 0.35 6.28 -1.52
N GLY A 102 -0.79 5.60 -1.60
CA GLY A 102 -1.50 5.02 -0.45
C GLY A 102 -2.28 5.99 0.44
N LYS A 103 -2.29 7.29 0.15
CA LYS A 103 -3.09 8.28 0.88
C LYS A 103 -4.30 8.71 0.08
N CYS A 104 -5.45 8.80 0.74
CA CYS A 104 -6.61 9.45 0.15
C CYS A 104 -6.41 10.96 0.19
N THR A 105 -6.24 11.62 -0.96
CA THR A 105 -5.84 13.03 -0.97
C THR A 105 -6.37 13.78 -2.19
N SER A 106 -6.10 15.08 -2.24
CA SER A 106 -6.31 15.96 -3.39
C SER A 106 -5.31 17.13 -3.32
N PRO A 107 -5.10 17.89 -4.41
CA PRO A 107 -4.28 19.10 -4.35
C PRO A 107 -4.68 20.05 -3.20
N SER A 108 -5.99 20.20 -2.98
CA SER A 108 -6.52 21.03 -1.90
C SER A 108 -6.28 20.44 -0.51
N GLU A 109 -6.30 19.11 -0.38
CA GLU A 109 -6.01 18.45 0.90
C GLU A 109 -4.53 18.58 1.26
N GLN A 110 -3.63 18.37 0.30
CA GLN A 110 -2.19 18.57 0.52
C GLN A 110 -1.88 20.01 0.90
N CYS A 111 -2.57 21.00 0.33
CA CYS A 111 -2.46 22.38 0.80
C CYS A 111 -2.85 22.53 2.27
N ARG A 112 -3.98 21.96 2.70
CA ARG A 112 -4.44 22.01 4.11
C ARG A 112 -3.49 21.30 5.07
N GLU A 113 -2.85 20.22 4.63
CA GLU A 113 -1.85 19.49 5.43
C GLU A 113 -0.51 20.24 5.53
N LEU A 114 -0.14 21.01 4.50
CA LEU A 114 1.12 21.74 4.46
C LEU A 114 1.13 22.98 5.35
N THR A 115 0.01 23.71 5.43
CA THR A 115 -0.07 24.90 6.29
C THR A 115 -1.43 25.07 6.95
N ASN A 116 -1.43 25.61 8.17
CA ASN A 116 -2.66 25.85 8.94
C ASN A 116 -3.57 26.95 8.36
N PHE A 117 -3.09 27.73 7.37
CA PHE A 117 -3.84 28.83 6.77
C PHE A 117 -4.23 28.57 5.31
N SER A 118 -3.83 27.42 4.75
CA SER A 118 -4.27 26.98 3.43
C SER A 118 -5.69 26.43 3.50
N ILE A 119 -6.55 26.86 2.57
CA ILE A 119 -7.91 26.33 2.48
C ILE A 119 -8.16 25.47 1.24
N SER A 120 -7.35 25.64 0.18
CA SER A 120 -7.48 24.89 -1.08
C SER A 120 -6.26 25.08 -2.01
N ALA A 121 -6.26 24.40 -3.16
CA ALA A 121 -5.26 24.59 -4.22
C ALA A 121 -5.69 25.64 -5.25
N CYS A 122 -4.74 26.47 -5.72
CA CYS A 122 -4.96 27.44 -6.79
C CYS A 122 -4.78 26.86 -8.19
N GLN A 123 -3.87 25.89 -8.34
CA GLN A 123 -3.55 25.26 -9.62
C GLN A 123 -3.64 23.74 -9.48
N PRO A 124 -4.85 23.18 -9.24
CA PRO A 124 -5.01 21.74 -8.99
C PRO A 124 -4.67 20.86 -10.19
N GLY A 125 -4.57 21.43 -11.40
CA GLY A 125 -4.13 20.71 -12.59
C GLY A 125 -2.60 20.60 -12.75
N SER A 126 -1.83 21.29 -11.90
CA SER A 126 -0.36 21.25 -11.87
C SER A 126 0.12 20.20 -10.87
N CYS A 127 1.33 19.69 -11.07
CA CYS A 127 2.02 18.84 -10.09
C CYS A 127 2.91 19.62 -9.14
N LYS A 128 2.98 20.95 -9.27
CA LYS A 128 3.65 21.84 -8.33
C LYS A 128 2.66 22.41 -7.33
N VAL A 129 2.99 22.37 -6.05
CA VAL A 129 2.10 22.85 -4.99
C VAL A 129 1.84 24.35 -5.15
N SER A 130 0.55 24.70 -5.28
CA SER A 130 0.07 26.08 -5.29
C SER A 130 -1.19 26.18 -4.43
N CYS A 131 -1.10 26.90 -3.32
CA CYS A 131 -2.11 26.94 -2.28
C CYS A 131 -2.75 28.31 -2.14
N MET A 132 -4.02 28.32 -1.77
CA MET A 132 -4.82 29.52 -1.53
C MET A 132 -5.07 29.68 -0.03
N ASN A 133 -4.84 30.88 0.50
CA ASN A 133 -5.26 31.24 1.85
C ASN A 133 -6.72 31.72 1.89
N GLU A 134 -7.23 32.03 3.09
CA GLU A 134 -8.61 32.53 3.29
C GLU A 134 -8.91 33.85 2.58
N ASN A 135 -7.88 34.67 2.31
CA ASN A 135 -8.00 35.93 1.59
C ASN A 135 -7.98 35.75 0.05
N GLY A 136 -7.94 34.51 -0.44
CA GLY A 136 -7.86 34.22 -1.88
C GLY A 136 -6.48 34.44 -2.50
N VAL A 137 -5.45 34.67 -1.69
CA VAL A 137 -4.08 34.88 -2.17
C VAL A 137 -3.44 33.52 -2.44
N CYS A 138 -3.00 33.34 -3.68
CA CYS A 138 -2.24 32.17 -4.11
C CYS A 138 -0.75 32.33 -3.84
N TYR A 139 -0.13 31.31 -3.28
CA TYR A 139 1.32 31.21 -3.18
C TYR A 139 1.77 29.82 -3.63
N SER A 140 2.93 29.78 -4.27
CA SER A 140 3.49 28.53 -4.79
C SER A 140 4.66 28.11 -3.90
N SER A 141 4.76 26.81 -3.64
CA SER A 141 5.93 26.23 -2.98
C SER A 141 6.91 25.67 -4.03
N SER A 142 8.13 25.38 -3.62
CA SER A 142 9.14 24.70 -4.46
C SER A 142 9.01 23.17 -4.40
N ILE A 143 7.96 22.64 -3.79
CA ILE A 143 7.68 21.20 -3.71
C ILE A 143 6.59 20.79 -4.69
N ASN A 144 6.58 19.50 -5.03
CA ASN A 144 5.55 18.88 -5.85
C ASN A 144 4.43 18.29 -4.99
N TYR A 145 3.23 18.15 -5.57
CA TYR A 145 2.21 17.29 -4.98
C TYR A 145 2.71 15.85 -4.95
N LEU A 146 2.20 15.06 -4.01
CA LEU A 146 2.51 13.65 -3.83
C LEU A 146 2.32 12.87 -5.13
N ASP A 147 3.22 11.93 -5.41
CA ASP A 147 3.09 11.06 -6.57
C ASP A 147 1.76 10.27 -6.51
N GLY A 148 1.08 10.16 -7.65
CA GLY A 148 -0.29 9.66 -7.77
C GLY A 148 -1.38 10.72 -7.60
N THR A 149 -1.06 11.97 -7.25
CA THR A 149 -2.06 13.05 -7.12
C THR A 149 -2.66 13.38 -8.48
N ARG A 150 -3.99 13.55 -8.55
CA ARG A 150 -4.63 14.00 -9.80
C ARG A 150 -4.12 15.38 -10.23
N CYS A 151 -3.74 15.47 -11.49
CA CYS A 151 -3.47 16.69 -12.24
C CYS A 151 -4.41 16.75 -13.44
N ALA A 152 -4.19 17.68 -14.38
CA ALA A 152 -5.11 17.98 -15.49
C ALA A 152 -5.80 16.75 -16.12
N GLU A 153 -5.09 15.95 -16.92
CA GLU A 153 -5.63 14.73 -17.56
C GLU A 153 -4.89 13.47 -17.09
N GLY A 154 -4.33 13.52 -15.89
CA GLY A 154 -3.33 12.55 -15.46
C GLY A 154 -3.12 12.46 -13.95
N LEU A 155 -1.99 11.86 -13.60
CA LEU A 155 -1.48 11.74 -12.24
C LEU A 155 -0.06 12.30 -12.16
N CYS A 156 0.30 12.86 -11.02
CA CYS A 156 1.63 13.40 -10.78
C CYS A 156 2.64 12.29 -10.55
N TYR A 157 3.78 12.34 -11.25
CA TYR A 157 4.95 11.52 -10.96
C TYR A 157 6.21 12.33 -11.17
N ASN A 158 7.08 12.39 -10.16
CA ASN A 158 8.31 13.18 -10.18
C ASN A 158 8.08 14.65 -10.60
N GLY A 159 6.95 15.23 -10.18
CA GLY A 159 6.58 16.62 -10.51
C GLY A 159 6.01 16.85 -11.91
N ASN A 160 5.82 15.80 -12.71
CA ASN A 160 5.21 15.88 -14.04
C ASN A 160 3.82 15.26 -14.05
N CYS A 161 2.90 15.84 -14.83
CA CYS A 161 1.57 15.28 -15.03
C CYS A 161 1.60 14.21 -16.13
N VAL A 162 1.39 12.95 -15.76
CA VAL A 162 1.42 11.79 -16.67
C VAL A 162 -0.01 11.36 -17.00
N PRO A 163 -0.42 11.28 -18.28
CA PRO A 163 -1.76 10.85 -18.66
C PRO A 163 -2.13 9.45 -18.17
N VAL A 164 -3.37 9.28 -17.71
CA VAL A 164 -3.87 7.98 -17.17
C VAL A 164 -4.08 6.89 -18.24
N GLU A 165 -4.06 7.23 -19.53
CA GLU A 165 -4.08 6.25 -20.62
C GLU A 165 -2.80 5.38 -20.66
N GLU A 166 -1.68 5.89 -20.13
CA GLU A 166 -0.42 5.14 -20.05
C GLU A 166 -0.30 4.28 -18.79
N THR A 167 -0.95 4.65 -17.68
CA THR A 167 -0.83 3.93 -16.40
C THR A 167 -1.72 2.70 -16.34
N SER A 168 -2.83 2.69 -17.09
CA SER A 168 -3.77 1.57 -17.15
C SER A 168 -3.24 0.40 -18.01
N ALA A 169 -2.34 0.69 -18.96
CA ALA A 169 -1.71 -0.32 -19.83
C ALA A 169 -0.77 -1.30 -19.11
N ALA A 170 -0.32 -0.94 -17.91
CA ALA A 170 0.42 -1.84 -17.03
C ALA A 170 -0.50 -2.82 -16.27
N THR A 171 -1.78 -2.47 -16.07
CA THR A 171 -2.68 -3.20 -15.17
C THR A 171 -3.44 -4.33 -15.88
N TRP A 172 -3.72 -4.21 -17.19
CA TRP A 172 -4.36 -5.31 -17.94
C TRP A 172 -3.39 -6.41 -18.37
N ARG A 173 -2.07 -6.12 -18.47
CA ARG A 173 -1.05 -7.14 -18.81
C ARG A 173 -0.72 -8.11 -17.67
N LYS A 174 -1.27 -7.90 -16.47
CA LYS A 174 -1.12 -8.81 -15.31
C LYS A 174 -2.43 -9.47 -14.87
N GLN A 175 -3.41 -9.61 -15.76
CA GLN A 175 -4.45 -10.62 -15.56
C GLN A 175 -3.95 -11.94 -16.18
N PRO A 176 -3.58 -12.97 -15.40
CA PRO A 176 -3.46 -14.30 -15.96
C PRO A 176 -4.86 -14.71 -16.43
N SER A 177 -5.04 -14.65 -17.75
CA SER A 177 -6.07 -15.34 -18.55
C SER A 177 -7.13 -16.09 -17.73
N LEU A 178 -8.18 -15.40 -17.30
CA LEU A 178 -9.45 -16.03 -16.89
C LEU A 178 -10.55 -15.64 -17.88
N PHE A 179 -10.28 -15.89 -19.16
CA PHE A 179 -11.31 -16.09 -20.18
C PHE A 179 -11.03 -17.44 -20.87
N CYS A 180 -11.16 -18.53 -20.12
CA CYS A 180 -11.62 -19.77 -20.72
C CYS A 180 -13.11 -19.59 -21.01
N ALA A 181 -13.43 -18.89 -22.10
CA ALA A 181 -14.71 -19.13 -22.76
C ALA A 181 -14.60 -20.55 -23.32
N SER A 182 -15.24 -21.50 -22.63
CA SER A 182 -15.32 -22.88 -23.06
C SER A 182 -15.95 -22.93 -24.45
N ALA A 183 -15.17 -23.40 -25.43
CA ALA A 183 -15.59 -23.65 -26.79
C ALA A 183 -16.50 -24.89 -26.90
N THR A 184 -17.60 -24.94 -26.13
CA THR A 184 -18.50 -26.12 -26.09
C THR A 184 -20.00 -25.81 -26.13
N MET A 185 -20.42 -24.62 -26.60
CA MET A 185 -21.85 -24.29 -26.73
C MET A 185 -22.19 -23.56 -28.04
N LEU A 186 -21.76 -24.09 -29.20
CA LEU A 186 -22.31 -23.69 -30.51
C LEU A 186 -22.34 -24.86 -31.52
N ILE A 187 -22.74 -26.06 -31.09
CA ILE A 187 -23.20 -27.12 -32.01
C ILE A 187 -24.47 -27.76 -31.44
N SER A 188 -25.58 -27.03 -31.51
CA SER A 188 -26.91 -27.59 -31.26
C SER A 188 -28.02 -26.73 -31.90
N LEU A 189 -27.76 -26.25 -33.12
CA LEU A 189 -28.78 -25.72 -34.03
C LEU A 189 -28.69 -26.40 -35.40
N ALA A 190 -28.57 -27.73 -35.42
CA ALA A 190 -28.59 -28.51 -36.66
C ALA A 190 -29.40 -29.83 -36.58
N LEU A 191 -30.20 -30.04 -35.52
CA LEU A 191 -31.00 -31.29 -35.37
C LEU A 191 -32.46 -31.08 -34.96
N ILE A 192 -33.04 -29.89 -35.14
CA ILE A 192 -34.49 -29.63 -34.91
C ILE A 192 -35.20 -29.26 -36.23
N ALA A 193 -34.62 -29.57 -37.39
CA ALA A 193 -35.24 -29.33 -38.70
C ALA A 193 -35.62 -30.63 -39.45
N TRP A 194 -35.75 -31.76 -38.74
CA TRP A 194 -36.16 -33.05 -39.32
C TRP A 194 -37.30 -33.73 -38.53
N PHE A 195 -38.05 -32.98 -37.72
CA PHE A 195 -39.16 -33.54 -36.95
C PHE A 195 -40.51 -32.83 -37.09
N PHE A 196 -40.66 -31.85 -37.99
CA PHE A 196 -41.97 -31.35 -38.37
C PHE A 196 -42.02 -31.01 -39.86
N TRP A 197 -42.44 -32.02 -40.63
CA TRP A 197 -42.99 -32.00 -42.00
C TRP A 197 -42.18 -31.38 -43.15
#